data_AF-A0A1R3UQ89-F1
#
_entry.id   AF-A0A1R3UQ89-F1
#
_cell.length_a   1.000
_cell.length_b   1.000
_cell.length_c   1.000
_cell.angle_alpha   90.00
_cell.angle_beta   90.00
_cell.angle_gamma   90.00
#
_symmetry.space_group_name_H-M   'P 1'
#
loop_
_entity.id
_entity.type
_entity.pdbx_description
1 polymer ?
#
loop_
_entity_poly.entity_id
_entity_poly.type
_entity_poly.pdbx_seq_one_letter_code
_entity_poly.pdbx_strand_id
1 'polypeptide(L)'
;MMAGLPVALVLRGPELFAGAESGEYTETYQGREIRVTTVAGEDAVFVDGRRLHLMKFADDAYLSSMCHYRMAPNPLDAARTAVRELRGADLLPIGHAGHN
;
A
#
# COMPACT_ATOMS: atom_id res chain seq x y z
N MET A 1 -6.13 -39.21 43.55
CA MET A 1 -4.89 -38.57 43.07
C MET A 1 -5.25 -37.68 41.90
N MET A 2 -5.41 -36.37 42.13
CA MET A 2 -5.82 -35.40 41.11
C MET A 2 -4.66 -34.45 40.87
N ALA A 3 -4.09 -34.44 39.67
CA ALA A 3 -3.19 -33.39 39.22
C ALA A 3 -3.50 -33.11 37.74
N GLY A 4 -4.35 -32.11 37.51
CA GLY A 4 -4.55 -31.50 36.19
C GLY A 4 -3.48 -30.44 35.96
N LEU A 5 -2.81 -30.51 34.82
CA LEU A 5 -1.88 -29.48 34.35
C LEU A 5 -2.67 -28.23 33.92
N PRO A 6 -2.20 -27.00 34.21
CA PRO A 6 -2.86 -25.81 33.71
C PRO A 6 -2.54 -25.63 32.22
N VAL A 7 -3.60 -25.49 31.42
CA VAL A 7 -3.52 -24.94 30.06
C VAL A 7 -3.09 -23.48 30.19
N ALA A 8 -1.89 -23.16 29.73
CA ALA A 8 -1.44 -21.78 29.58
C ALA A 8 -2.21 -21.14 28.41
N LEU A 9 -3.22 -20.34 28.73
CA LEU A 9 -3.87 -19.45 27.79
C LEU A 9 -2.89 -18.32 27.45
N VAL A 10 -2.22 -18.41 26.30
CA VAL A 10 -1.48 -17.28 25.73
C VAL A 10 -2.50 -16.33 25.11
N LEU A 11 -2.94 -15.33 25.87
CA LEU A 11 -3.55 -14.13 25.30
C LEU A 11 -2.43 -13.35 24.60
N ARG A 12 -2.33 -13.50 23.26
CA ARG A 12 -1.66 -12.49 22.44
C ARG A 12 -2.51 -11.23 22.53
N GLY A 13 -2.05 -10.26 23.32
CA GLY A 13 -2.57 -8.90 23.27
C GLY A 13 -2.44 -8.35 21.84
N PRO A 14 -3.21 -7.32 21.48
CA PRO A 14 -2.93 -6.59 20.26
C PRO A 14 -1.53 -6.00 20.43
N GLU A 15 -0.56 -6.56 19.72
CA GLU A 15 0.61 -5.81 19.30
C GLU A 15 0.01 -4.71 18.41
N LEU A 16 -0.42 -3.62 19.05
CA LEU A 16 -0.54 -2.32 18.43
C LEU A 16 0.77 -2.19 17.68
N PHE A 17 0.72 -2.30 16.36
CA PHE A 17 1.84 -2.03 15.48
C PHE A 17 2.24 -0.58 15.76
N ALA A 18 3.10 -0.43 16.76
CA ALA A 18 3.59 0.83 17.26
C ALA A 18 4.45 1.40 16.13
N GLY A 19 3.87 2.38 15.43
CA GLY A 19 4.54 3.22 14.46
C GLY A 19 5.32 2.44 13.43
N ALA A 20 4.65 1.98 12.36
CA ALA A 20 5.35 1.79 11.10
C ALA A 20 6.12 3.08 10.86
N GLU A 21 7.45 2.99 10.86
CA GLU A 21 8.31 4.14 10.65
C GLU A 21 7.78 4.84 9.41
N SER A 22 7.34 6.09 9.57
CA SER A 22 6.91 6.97 8.49
C SER A 22 8.16 7.28 7.67
N GLY A 23 8.59 6.26 6.95
CA GLY A 23 9.85 6.08 6.31
C GLY A 23 9.56 5.78 4.86
N GLU A 24 10.33 6.44 4.02
CA GLU A 24 10.26 6.21 2.60
C GLU A 24 10.78 4.80 2.28
N TYR A 25 10.03 4.07 1.47
CA TYR A 25 10.42 2.76 0.95
C TYR A 25 10.56 2.84 -0.57
N THR A 26 11.65 2.30 -1.11
CA THR A 26 11.88 2.23 -2.55
C THR A 26 12.28 0.81 -2.95
N GLU A 27 11.70 0.30 -4.03
CA GLU A 27 12.11 -0.97 -4.66
C GLU A 27 12.15 -0.87 -6.18
N THR A 28 12.85 -1.81 -6.81
CA THR A 28 12.74 -2.04 -8.25
C THR A 28 11.84 -3.26 -8.49
N TYR A 29 10.66 -3.06 -9.08
CA TYR A 29 9.70 -4.11 -9.40
C TYR A 29 9.50 -4.21 -10.92
N GLN A 30 9.80 -5.37 -11.50
CA GLN A 30 9.75 -5.61 -12.96
C GLN A 30 10.52 -4.55 -13.78
N GLY A 31 11.66 -4.09 -13.25
CA GLY A 31 12.49 -3.09 -13.91
C GLY A 31 12.02 -1.64 -13.76
N ARG A 32 10.97 -1.38 -12.97
CA ARG A 32 10.46 -0.04 -12.68
C ARG A 32 10.72 0.33 -11.23
N GLU A 33 11.05 1.59 -10.99
CA GLU A 33 11.19 2.11 -9.62
C GLU A 33 9.81 2.32 -9.03
N ILE A 34 9.58 1.78 -7.84
CA ILE A 34 8.42 2.08 -7.00
C ILE A 34 8.93 2.77 -5.74
N ARG A 35 8.35 3.93 -5.42
CA ARG A 35 8.59 4.65 -4.17
C ARG A 35 7.28 4.81 -3.41
N VAL A 36 7.28 4.45 -2.14
CA VAL A 36 6.18 4.62 -1.19
C VAL A 36 6.66 5.56 -0.09
N THR A 37 5.85 6.56 0.24
CA THR A 37 6.13 7.53 1.29
C THR A 37 4.82 8.02 1.90
N THR A 38 4.89 8.81 2.96
CA THR A 38 3.72 9.44 3.57
C THR A 38 3.83 10.96 3.41
N VAL A 39 2.81 11.59 2.82
CA VAL A 39 2.73 13.04 2.61
C VAL A 39 1.52 13.57 3.36
N ALA A 40 1.75 14.49 4.31
CA ALA A 40 0.69 15.07 5.14
C ALA A 40 -0.22 14.04 5.85
N GLY A 41 0.36 12.89 6.23
CA GLY A 41 -0.37 11.80 6.90
C GLY A 41 -1.08 10.83 5.95
N GLU A 42 -0.97 11.01 4.63
CA GLU A 42 -1.54 10.11 3.63
C GLU A 42 -0.46 9.36 2.85
N ASP A 43 -0.73 8.10 2.51
CA ASP A 43 0.15 7.30 1.67
C ASP A 43 0.27 7.88 0.26
N ALA A 44 1.50 8.05 -0.22
CA ALA A 44 1.83 8.50 -1.55
C ALA A 44 2.73 7.48 -2.25
N VAL A 45 2.38 7.16 -3.49
CA VAL A 45 3.11 6.19 -4.31
C VAL A 45 3.56 6.83 -5.62
N PHE A 46 4.79 6.51 -6.03
CA PHE A 46 5.38 6.94 -7.29
C PHE A 46 5.88 5.72 -8.08
N VAL A 47 5.70 5.75 -9.39
CA VAL A 47 6.28 4.79 -10.35
C VAL A 47 7.16 5.57 -11.31
N ASP A 48 8.46 5.27 -11.34
CA ASP A 48 9.48 6.02 -12.11
C ASP A 48 9.38 7.54 -11.88
N GLY A 49 9.25 7.95 -10.62
CA GLY A 49 9.10 9.36 -10.21
C GLY A 49 7.73 9.99 -10.48
N ARG A 50 6.76 9.27 -11.08
CA ARG A 50 5.43 9.81 -11.42
C ARG A 50 4.39 9.34 -10.40
N ARG A 51 3.61 10.28 -9.86
CA ARG A 51 2.63 9.97 -8.80
C ARG A 51 1.53 9.05 -9.34
N LEU A 52 1.35 7.91 -8.69
CA LEU A 52 0.21 7.02 -8.87
C LEU A 52 -0.93 7.52 -7.98
N HIS A 53 -2.11 7.69 -8.56
CA HIS A 53 -3.28 8.03 -7.76
C HIS A 53 -3.81 6.79 -7.05
N LEU A 54 -3.88 6.88 -5.72
CA LEU A 54 -4.49 5.89 -4.86
C LEU A 54 -5.79 6.43 -4.28
N MET A 55 -6.74 5.52 -4.10
CA MET A 55 -7.94 5.74 -3.30
C MET A 55 -7.89 4.76 -2.12
N LYS A 56 -7.78 5.30 -0.91
CA LYS A 56 -7.87 4.50 0.31
C LYS A 56 -9.34 4.27 0.64
N PHE A 57 -9.76 3.01 0.61
CA PHE A 57 -11.13 2.58 0.86
C PHE A 57 -11.35 2.19 2.33
N ALA A 58 -10.34 1.57 2.95
CA ALA A 58 -10.27 1.24 4.38
C ALA A 58 -8.80 1.27 4.82
N ASP A 59 -8.52 0.99 6.10
CA ASP A 59 -7.15 1.01 6.63
C ASP A 59 -6.18 0.15 5.81
N ASP A 60 -6.63 -1.07 5.45
CA ASP A 60 -5.89 -2.06 4.68
C ASP A 60 -6.54 -2.32 3.31
N ALA A 61 -7.12 -1.30 2.68
CA ALA A 61 -7.74 -1.46 1.36
C ALA A 61 -7.49 -0.24 0.47
N TYR A 62 -6.74 -0.45 -0.61
CA TYR A 62 -6.34 0.57 -1.57
C TYR A 62 -6.76 0.18 -2.98
N LEU A 63 -7.21 1.17 -3.75
CA LEU A 63 -7.44 1.08 -5.19
C LEU A 63 -6.45 2.01 -5.90
N SER A 64 -6.05 1.67 -7.12
CA SER A 64 -5.20 2.55 -7.94
C SER A 64 -5.94 3.02 -9.20
N SER A 65 -5.51 4.14 -9.78
CA SER A 65 -6.03 4.58 -11.08
C SER A 65 -5.82 3.57 -12.20
N MET A 66 -4.80 2.69 -12.09
CA MET A 66 -4.54 1.63 -13.06
C MET A 66 -5.36 0.36 -12.82
N CYS A 67 -5.91 0.17 -11.61
CA CYS A 67 -6.75 -0.97 -11.26
C CYS A 67 -7.77 -0.55 -10.19
N HIS A 68 -8.91 -0.01 -10.63
CA HIS A 68 -9.93 0.56 -9.75
C HIS A 68 -10.88 -0.49 -9.14
N TYR A 69 -10.84 -1.73 -9.62
CA TYR A 69 -11.81 -2.76 -9.24
C TYR A 69 -11.21 -3.91 -8.41
N ARG A 70 -9.94 -3.80 -8.03
CA ARG A 70 -9.25 -4.78 -7.19
C ARG A 70 -8.60 -4.07 -6.02
N MET A 71 -9.02 -4.43 -4.81
CA MET A 71 -8.40 -3.95 -3.58
C MET A 71 -7.02 -4.57 -3.40
N ALA A 72 -6.06 -3.74 -3.01
CA ALA A 72 -4.75 -4.15 -2.52
C ALA A 72 -4.67 -3.90 -1.00
N PRO A 73 -4.01 -4.79 -0.24
CA PRO A 73 -3.96 -4.66 1.22
C PRO A 73 -3.07 -3.53 1.72
N ASN A 74 -2.19 -2.98 0.88
CA ASN A 74 -1.30 -1.86 1.20
C ASN A 74 -0.91 -1.08 -0.08
N PRO A 75 -0.31 0.12 0.05
CA PRO A 75 0.09 0.95 -1.09
C PRO A 75 1.11 0.28 -2.02
N LEU A 76 2.03 -0.54 -1.48
CA LEU A 76 3.05 -1.23 -2.28
C LEU A 76 2.43 -2.27 -3.22
N ASP A 77 1.45 -3.05 -2.74
CA ASP A 77 0.73 -4.03 -3.55
C ASP A 77 -0.15 -3.35 -4.61
N ALA A 78 -0.70 -2.18 -4.32
CA ALA A 78 -1.38 -1.35 -5.32
C ALA A 78 -0.39 -0.89 -6.41
N ALA A 79 0.82 -0.46 -6.02
CA ALA A 79 1.87 -0.05 -6.95
C ALA A 79 2.34 -1.19 -7.86
N ARG A 80 2.61 -2.37 -7.29
CA ARG A 80 2.99 -3.57 -8.05
C ARG A 80 1.88 -3.99 -9.03
N THR A 81 0.63 -3.83 -8.63
CA THR A 81 -0.52 -4.06 -9.53
C THR A 81 -0.50 -3.04 -10.68
N ALA A 82 -0.33 -1.76 -10.39
CA ALA A 82 -0.23 -0.72 -11.42
C ALA A 82 0.92 -0.98 -12.40
N VAL A 83 2.11 -1.39 -11.94
CA VAL A 83 3.23 -1.75 -12.81
C VAL A 83 2.87 -2.89 -13.78
N ARG A 84 2.18 -3.93 -13.29
CA ARG A 84 1.69 -5.03 -14.15
C ARG A 84 0.68 -4.55 -15.19
N GLU A 85 -0.24 -3.67 -14.80
CA GLU A 85 -1.27 -3.14 -15.72
C GLU A 85 -0.68 -2.17 -16.76
N LEU A 86 0.38 -1.44 -16.42
CA LEU A 86 1.08 -0.55 -17.36
C LEU A 86 1.77 -1.30 -18.50
N ARG A 87 2.21 -2.55 -18.29
CA ARG A 87 2.82 -3.40 -19.33
C ARG A 87 3.97 -2.72 -20.09
N GLY A 88 4.75 -1.91 -19.37
CA GLY A 88 5.88 -1.14 -19.91
C GLY A 88 5.53 0.27 -20.44
N ALA A 89 4.25 0.66 -20.50
CA ALA A 89 3.84 2.02 -20.84
C ALA A 89 4.09 3.00 -19.68
N ASP A 90 4.34 4.28 -19.97
CA ASP A 90 4.59 5.25 -18.90
C ASP A 90 3.32 5.74 -18.20
N LEU A 91 3.38 5.88 -16.86
CA LEU A 91 2.28 6.38 -16.05
C LEU A 91 2.08 7.89 -16.22
N LEU A 92 1.06 8.35 -16.94
CA LEU A 92 0.81 9.78 -17.10
C LEU A 92 0.27 10.46 -15.81
N PRO A 93 0.62 11.73 -15.54
CA PRO A 93 -0.03 12.52 -14.52
C PRO A 93 -1.54 12.56 -14.72
N ILE A 94 -2.30 12.48 -13.63
CA ILE A 94 -3.72 12.84 -13.68
C ILE A 94 -3.80 14.34 -14.00
N GLY A 95 -4.30 14.65 -15.20
CA GLY A 95 -4.73 16.00 -15.51
C GLY A 95 -5.98 16.33 -14.70
N HIS A 96 -5.96 17.46 -13.99
CA HIS A 96 -7.20 18.08 -13.53
C HIS A 96 -7.79 18.76 -14.77
N ALA A 97 -8.60 18.05 -15.55
CA ALA A 97 -9.36 18.69 -16.62
C ALA A 97 -10.33 19.66 -15.93
N GLY A 98 -9.96 20.94 -15.89
CA GLY A 98 -10.82 22.00 -15.39
C GLY A 98 -12.06 22.06 -16.26
N HIS A 99 -13.17 21.54 -15.77
CA HIS A 99 -14.48 21.83 -16.34
C HIS A 99 -14.77 23.31 -16.01
N ASN A 100 -14.60 24.20 -16.99
CA ASN A 100 -15.18 25.54 -16.99
C ASN A 100 -16.57 25.50 -17.65
#